data_AF-A0A662KD92-F1
#
_entry.id   AF-A0A662KD92-F1
#
_cell.length_a   1.000
_cell.length_b   1.000
_cell.length_c   1.000
_cell.angle_alpha   90.00
_cell.angle_beta   90.00
_cell.angle_gamma   90.00
#
_symmetry.space_group_name_H-M   'P 1'
#
loop_
_entity.id
_entity.type
_entity.pdbx_description
1 polymer ?
#
loop_
_entity_poly.entity_id
_entity_poly.type
_entity_poly.pdbx_seq_one_letter_code
_entity_poly.pdbx_strand_id
1 'polypeptide(L)'
;MQSTGRGEPERVLRREKNVTGRQLARVSAIRYRETVWSDLFPGNRHTVACFRPAVLAAETALELSADQRRRTVWRLDGGTGTDEQLRWLLGRGYHVIAKGMSNRRAEALARKVRRWDAYKGAWLGEVPPPTDYGRPVRVFVKRRLKNGQFRHSYYVSTLRWPSKRHYLACYDDRGGAEVEQFRSDKDGLSLAARRKRSFLGQKGYILLTDLAHNLLGELYHHALVGTRFETYGLKRIVRDLLAIPGRLVFEQDRLVRVELLSLNQNAKDLAICLERFCSGG
;
A
#
# COMPACT_ATOMS: atom_id res chain seq x y z
N MET A 1 -9.84 -42.97 5.18
CA MET A 1 -10.63 -42.97 6.43
C MET A 1 -11.05 -41.54 6.71
N GLN A 2 -12.35 -41.27 6.68
CA GLN A 2 -12.94 -39.92 6.66
C GLN A 2 -12.65 -39.18 7.96
N SER A 3 -12.14 -37.94 7.88
CA SER A 3 -12.24 -36.97 8.97
C SER A 3 -12.99 -35.73 8.49
N THR A 4 -14.05 -35.43 9.22
CA THR A 4 -14.98 -34.33 9.06
C THR A 4 -14.39 -33.08 9.70
N GLY A 5 -13.69 -32.26 8.91
CA GLY A 5 -13.26 -30.91 9.29
C GLY A 5 -14.25 -29.86 8.81
N ARG A 6 -15.09 -29.35 9.73
CA ARG A 6 -16.01 -28.24 9.49
C ARG A 6 -15.24 -26.92 9.24
N GLY A 7 -15.51 -26.28 8.10
CA GLY A 7 -15.78 -24.83 8.01
C GLY A 7 -14.62 -23.84 8.04
N GLU A 8 -13.74 -23.80 7.04
CA GLU A 8 -13.08 -22.56 6.62
C GLU A 8 -13.50 -22.24 5.17
N PRO A 9 -13.79 -20.97 4.79
CA PRO A 9 -14.19 -20.66 3.42
C PRO A 9 -12.97 -20.74 2.49
N GLU A 10 -12.76 -21.93 1.93
CA GLU A 10 -11.95 -22.11 0.72
C GLU A 10 -12.79 -21.72 -0.52
N ARG A 11 -12.13 -21.06 -1.51
CA ARG A 11 -12.53 -20.81 -2.93
C ARG A 11 -12.68 -19.30 -3.26
N VAL A 12 -12.23 -18.72 -4.39
CA VAL A 12 -11.47 -19.10 -5.61
C VAL A 12 -10.82 -17.81 -6.17
N LEU A 13 -9.56 -17.84 -6.63
CA LEU A 13 -8.96 -16.76 -7.44
C LEU A 13 -9.28 -17.02 -8.92
N ARG A 14 -9.93 -16.09 -9.64
CA ARG A 14 -10.14 -16.21 -11.10
C ARG A 14 -9.19 -15.29 -11.87
N ARG A 15 -8.04 -15.85 -12.26
CA ARG A 15 -7.30 -15.46 -13.48
C ARG A 15 -6.63 -16.66 -14.18
N GLU A 16 -6.47 -17.79 -13.49
CA GLU A 16 -6.03 -19.07 -14.06
C GLU A 16 -6.93 -20.21 -13.54
N LYS A 17 -7.22 -21.22 -14.37
CA LYS A 17 -8.00 -22.40 -13.94
C LYS A 17 -7.19 -23.17 -12.89
N ASN A 18 -7.86 -23.69 -11.85
CA ASN A 18 -7.30 -24.57 -10.79
C ASN A 18 -6.32 -23.94 -9.79
N VAL A 19 -6.25 -22.61 -9.67
CA VAL A 19 -5.47 -21.95 -8.60
C VAL A 19 -6.39 -21.55 -7.44
N THR A 20 -6.16 -22.13 -6.26
CA THR A 20 -6.80 -21.71 -5.02
C THR A 20 -5.91 -20.70 -4.29
N GLY A 21 -6.51 -19.66 -3.71
CA GLY A 21 -5.79 -18.68 -2.93
C GLY A 21 -6.72 -17.73 -2.19
N ARG A 22 -6.12 -16.94 -1.31
CA ARG A 22 -6.79 -15.96 -0.45
C ARG A 22 -6.40 -14.55 -0.89
N GLN A 23 -7.28 -13.59 -0.63
CA GLN A 23 -7.04 -12.19 -0.95
C GLN A 23 -6.51 -11.48 0.29
N LEU A 24 -5.36 -10.84 0.18
CA LEU A 24 -4.82 -9.95 1.21
C LEU A 24 -5.29 -8.52 0.90
N ALA A 25 -5.98 -7.89 1.85
CA ALA A 25 -6.24 -6.46 1.83
C ALA A 25 -5.29 -5.76 2.81
N ARG A 26 -4.74 -4.62 2.40
CA ARG A 26 -3.79 -3.86 3.21
C ARG A 26 -4.03 -2.36 3.08
N VAL A 27 -3.86 -1.64 4.19
CA VAL A 27 -3.81 -0.19 4.28
C VAL A 27 -2.38 0.22 4.62
N SER A 28 -1.85 1.16 3.87
CA SER A 28 -0.42 1.45 3.84
C SER A 28 -0.14 2.94 3.85
N ALA A 29 0.80 3.35 4.69
CA ALA A 29 1.35 4.69 4.69
C ALA A 29 2.68 4.68 3.91
N ILE A 30 2.58 4.61 2.57
CA ILE A 30 3.73 4.36 1.66
C ILE A 30 4.93 5.26 1.96
N ARG A 31 4.70 6.56 2.19
CA ARG A 31 5.78 7.54 2.47
C ARG A 31 6.60 7.19 3.72
N TYR A 32 5.97 6.54 4.68
CA TYR A 32 6.55 6.15 5.97
C TYR A 32 7.03 4.70 5.96
N ARG A 33 6.87 3.98 4.84
CA ARG A 33 7.17 2.54 4.73
C ARG A 33 6.46 1.71 5.80
N GLU A 34 5.21 2.06 6.09
CA GLU A 34 4.42 1.42 7.14
C GLU A 34 3.18 0.73 6.58
N THR A 35 2.84 -0.39 7.21
CA THR A 35 1.57 -1.07 7.11
C THR A 35 0.74 -0.72 8.33
N VAL A 36 -0.42 -0.09 8.10
CA VAL A 36 -1.36 0.33 9.16
C VAL A 36 -2.30 -0.81 9.52
N TRP A 37 -2.72 -1.59 8.52
CA TRP A 37 -3.68 -2.66 8.70
C TRP A 37 -3.57 -3.69 7.58
N SER A 38 -3.68 -4.97 7.92
CA SER A 38 -3.88 -6.06 6.96
C SER A 38 -4.94 -7.03 7.42
N ASP A 39 -5.66 -7.62 6.47
CA ASP A 39 -6.49 -8.79 6.74
C ASP A 39 -6.58 -9.71 5.53
N LEU A 40 -6.91 -10.97 5.80
CA LEU A 40 -7.03 -12.04 4.83
C LEU A 40 -8.49 -12.34 4.57
N PHE A 41 -8.86 -12.45 3.30
CA PHE A 41 -10.20 -12.75 2.87
C PHE A 41 -10.23 -14.01 1.99
N PRO A 42 -11.36 -14.74 1.97
CA PRO A 42 -11.57 -15.80 1.00
C PRO A 42 -11.40 -15.29 -0.44
N GLY A 43 -10.90 -16.15 -1.32
CA GLY A 43 -10.55 -15.80 -2.70
C GLY A 43 -11.70 -15.22 -3.54
N ASN A 44 -12.94 -15.54 -3.18
CA ASN A 44 -14.15 -15.15 -3.89
C ASN A 44 -14.80 -13.83 -3.44
N ARG A 45 -14.21 -13.07 -2.50
CA ARG A 45 -14.78 -11.77 -2.11
C ARG A 45 -14.41 -10.67 -3.09
N HIS A 46 -15.37 -9.78 -3.37
CA HIS A 46 -15.10 -8.54 -4.10
C HIS A 46 -14.38 -7.54 -3.17
N THR A 47 -13.37 -6.84 -3.70
CA THR A 47 -12.59 -5.82 -2.97
C THR A 47 -13.45 -4.74 -2.31
N VAL A 48 -14.62 -4.45 -2.88
CA VAL A 48 -15.62 -3.51 -2.32
C VAL A 48 -16.07 -3.92 -0.92
N ALA A 49 -16.19 -5.22 -0.64
CA ALA A 49 -16.62 -5.72 0.67
C ALA A 49 -15.57 -5.50 1.77
N CYS A 50 -14.29 -5.35 1.39
CA CYS A 50 -13.19 -5.16 2.34
C CYS A 50 -12.92 -3.68 2.64
N PHE A 51 -13.46 -2.76 1.82
CA PHE A 51 -13.08 -1.35 1.87
C PHE A 51 -13.48 -0.65 3.17
N ARG A 52 -14.77 -0.69 3.55
CA ARG A 52 -15.23 -0.03 4.79
C ARG A 52 -14.57 -0.63 6.04
N PRO A 53 -14.47 -1.97 6.21
CA PRO A 53 -13.72 -2.55 7.31
C PRO A 53 -12.27 -2.08 7.39
N ALA A 54 -11.56 -2.00 6.25
CA ALA A 54 -10.18 -1.53 6.21
C ALA A 54 -10.05 -0.06 6.65
N VAL A 55 -10.97 0.81 6.22
CA VAL A 55 -11.00 2.22 6.63
C VAL A 55 -11.26 2.36 8.12
N LEU A 56 -12.27 1.64 8.65
CA LEU A 56 -12.62 1.70 10.07
C LEU A 56 -11.50 1.15 10.95
N ALA A 57 -10.87 0.04 10.55
CA ALA A 57 -9.77 -0.53 11.29
C ALA A 57 -8.53 0.36 11.28
N ALA A 58 -8.22 1.01 10.15
CA ALA A 58 -7.14 2.00 10.09
C ALA A 58 -7.46 3.26 10.92
N GLU A 59 -8.72 3.68 10.96
CA GLU A 59 -9.18 4.78 11.81
C GLU A 59 -8.97 4.45 13.30
N THR A 60 -9.31 3.24 13.72
CA THR A 60 -9.07 2.76 15.09
C THR A 60 -7.58 2.58 15.39
N ALA A 61 -6.83 1.93 14.51
CA ALA A 61 -5.41 1.62 14.73
C ALA A 61 -4.54 2.88 14.88
N LEU A 62 -4.93 3.98 14.23
CA LEU A 62 -4.26 5.27 14.32
C LEU A 62 -4.96 6.27 15.24
N GLU A 63 -6.03 5.84 15.92
CA GLU A 63 -6.85 6.66 16.82
C GLU A 63 -7.27 8.01 16.19
N LEU A 64 -7.66 8.00 14.90
CA LEU A 64 -7.85 9.23 14.15
C LEU A 64 -9.06 10.03 14.64
N SER A 65 -8.80 11.24 15.14
CA SER A 65 -9.83 12.22 15.46
C SER A 65 -10.53 12.74 14.21
N ALA A 66 -11.70 13.37 14.38
CA ALA A 66 -12.40 14.03 13.28
C ALA A 66 -11.52 15.04 12.52
N ASP A 67 -10.62 15.72 13.22
CA ASP A 67 -9.74 16.75 12.67
C ASP A 67 -8.59 16.12 11.88
N GLN A 68 -8.02 15.03 12.39
CA GLN A 68 -7.01 14.26 11.66
C GLN A 68 -7.59 13.64 10.39
N ARG A 69 -8.82 13.09 10.44
CA ARG A 69 -9.50 12.56 9.24
C ARG A 69 -9.64 13.60 8.13
N ARG A 70 -9.95 14.86 8.50
CA ARG A 70 -10.00 16.00 7.55
C ARG A 70 -8.65 16.34 6.92
N ARG A 71 -7.55 15.82 7.46
CA ARG A 71 -6.18 15.99 6.95
C ARG A 71 -5.61 14.69 6.34
N THR A 72 -6.39 13.62 6.29
CA THR A 72 -5.99 12.33 5.74
C THR A 72 -6.54 12.11 4.34
N VAL A 73 -5.69 11.64 3.42
CA VAL A 73 -6.04 11.39 2.02
C VAL A 73 -5.97 9.88 1.73
N TRP A 74 -7.07 9.31 1.26
CA TRP A 74 -7.12 7.94 0.77
C TRP A 74 -6.82 7.86 -0.73
N ARG A 75 -5.82 7.06 -1.11
CA ARG A 75 -5.47 6.76 -2.50
C ARG A 75 -6.02 5.40 -2.91
N LEU A 76 -6.99 5.38 -3.83
CA LEU A 76 -7.80 4.20 -4.12
C LEU A 76 -7.73 3.76 -5.59
N ASP A 77 -7.59 2.46 -5.83
CA ASP A 77 -7.68 1.90 -7.19
C ASP A 77 -9.14 1.65 -7.61
N GLY A 78 -9.35 1.34 -8.90
CA GLY A 78 -10.67 1.12 -9.48
C GLY A 78 -11.51 0.05 -8.77
N GLY A 79 -10.89 -0.90 -8.07
CA GLY A 79 -11.58 -1.93 -7.29
C GLY A 79 -12.40 -1.42 -6.11
N THR A 80 -12.12 -0.21 -5.61
CA THR A 80 -12.85 0.41 -4.47
C THR A 80 -13.50 1.76 -4.82
N GLY A 81 -13.33 2.25 -6.05
CA GLY A 81 -13.85 3.55 -6.49
C GLY A 81 -15.29 3.54 -6.99
N THR A 82 -16.23 2.97 -6.24
CA THR A 82 -17.67 3.16 -6.51
C THR A 82 -18.15 4.47 -5.90
N ASP A 83 -19.19 5.09 -6.46
CA ASP A 83 -19.70 6.38 -5.95
C ASP A 83 -20.18 6.27 -4.50
N GLU A 84 -20.76 5.13 -4.14
CA GLU A 84 -21.21 4.85 -2.77
C GLU A 84 -20.04 4.85 -1.78
N GLN A 85 -18.93 4.19 -2.11
CA GLN A 85 -17.77 4.13 -1.22
C GLN A 85 -17.07 5.49 -1.13
N LEU A 86 -16.98 6.22 -2.24
CA LEU A 86 -16.45 7.58 -2.23
C LEU A 86 -17.31 8.51 -1.37
N ARG A 87 -18.63 8.53 -1.57
CA ARG A 87 -19.54 9.33 -0.75
C ARG A 87 -19.45 8.99 0.73
N TRP A 88 -19.42 7.70 1.07
CA TRP A 88 -19.27 7.26 2.45
C TRP A 88 -17.96 7.76 3.07
N LEU A 89 -16.84 7.64 2.35
CA LEU A 89 -15.54 8.09 2.85
C LEU A 89 -15.47 9.62 3.01
N LEU A 90 -16.05 10.36 2.06
CA LEU A 90 -16.14 11.82 2.12
C LEU A 90 -17.05 12.30 3.26
N GLY A 91 -18.15 11.60 3.53
CA GLY A 91 -19.04 11.87 4.66
C GLY A 91 -18.36 11.70 6.03
N ARG A 92 -17.29 10.91 6.10
CA ARG A 92 -16.44 10.79 7.31
C ARG A 92 -15.41 11.91 7.44
N GLY A 93 -15.34 12.83 6.48
CA GLY A 93 -14.42 13.98 6.49
C GLY A 93 -13.11 13.76 5.75
N TYR A 94 -12.85 12.57 5.22
CA TYR A 94 -11.59 12.26 4.51
C TYR A 94 -11.46 12.98 3.17
N HIS A 95 -10.21 13.08 2.69
CA HIS A 95 -9.89 13.40 1.31
C HIS A 95 -9.65 12.15 0.46
N VAL A 96 -9.80 12.27 -0.85
CA VAL A 96 -9.61 11.15 -1.80
C VAL A 96 -8.79 11.53 -3.02
N ILE A 97 -8.08 10.54 -3.52
CA ILE A 97 -7.53 10.44 -4.88
C ILE A 97 -7.86 9.03 -5.35
N ALA A 98 -8.93 8.89 -6.13
CA ALA A 98 -9.50 7.58 -6.44
C ALA A 98 -9.68 7.39 -7.94
N LYS A 99 -9.44 6.18 -8.43
CA LYS A 99 -9.86 5.78 -9.78
C LYS A 99 -11.27 5.22 -9.72
N GLY A 100 -12.14 5.71 -10.59
CA GLY A 100 -13.51 5.21 -10.68
C GLY A 100 -13.59 3.81 -11.30
N MET A 101 -14.57 3.02 -10.86
CA MET A 101 -14.70 1.61 -11.27
C MET A 101 -15.27 1.42 -12.69
N SER A 102 -16.19 2.29 -13.12
CA SER A 102 -16.98 2.08 -14.35
C SER A 102 -16.23 2.50 -15.63
N ASN A 103 -15.86 1.52 -16.46
CA ASN A 103 -15.27 1.77 -17.78
C ASN A 103 -16.25 2.48 -18.74
N ARG A 104 -17.53 2.08 -18.73
CA ARG A 104 -18.59 2.71 -19.56
C ARG A 104 -18.75 4.19 -19.20
N ARG A 105 -18.68 4.53 -17.91
CA ARG A 105 -18.70 5.93 -17.47
C ARG A 105 -17.45 6.67 -17.91
N ALA A 106 -16.27 6.03 -17.83
CA ALA A 106 -15.02 6.63 -18.30
C ALA A 106 -15.11 7.07 -19.77
N GLU A 107 -15.70 6.22 -20.63
CA GLU A 107 -15.94 6.54 -22.04
C GLU A 107 -16.93 7.68 -22.24
N ALA A 108 -18.05 7.67 -21.50
CA ALA A 108 -19.03 8.76 -21.55
C ALA A 108 -18.42 10.10 -21.11
N LEU A 109 -17.59 10.09 -20.06
CA LEU A 109 -16.88 11.28 -19.59
C LEU A 109 -15.81 11.75 -20.58
N ALA A 110 -15.11 10.84 -21.25
CA ALA A 110 -14.11 11.20 -22.25
C ALA A 110 -14.71 12.03 -23.40
N ARG A 111 -15.95 11.75 -23.80
CA ARG A 111 -16.68 12.55 -24.81
C ARG A 111 -16.98 13.98 -24.37
N LYS A 112 -16.99 14.24 -23.04
CA LYS A 112 -17.24 15.57 -22.47
C LYS A 112 -15.97 16.41 -22.29
N VAL A 113 -14.79 15.84 -22.53
CA VAL A 113 -13.51 16.55 -22.37
C VAL A 113 -13.34 17.57 -23.48
N ARG A 114 -13.26 18.85 -23.12
CA ARG A 114 -13.00 19.95 -24.08
C ARG A 114 -11.52 20.12 -24.41
N ARG A 115 -10.64 19.87 -23.43
CA ARG A 115 -9.19 20.06 -23.56
C ARG A 115 -8.41 18.85 -23.05
N TRP A 116 -7.62 18.27 -23.95
CA TRP A 116 -6.72 17.17 -23.67
C TRP A 116 -5.28 17.66 -23.55
N ASP A 117 -4.60 17.32 -22.45
CA ASP A 117 -3.18 17.61 -22.26
C ASP A 117 -2.38 16.30 -22.32
N ALA A 118 -1.36 16.24 -23.18
CA ALA A 118 -0.51 15.05 -23.30
C ALA A 118 0.36 14.84 -22.03
N TYR A 119 0.53 13.58 -21.62
CA TYR A 119 1.36 13.18 -20.48
C TYR A 119 1.72 11.69 -20.54
N LYS A 120 3.03 11.36 -20.56
CA LYS A 120 3.57 9.98 -20.50
C LYS A 120 2.82 8.97 -21.39
N GLY A 121 2.67 9.28 -22.68
CA GLY A 121 1.99 8.39 -23.65
C GLY A 121 0.46 8.30 -23.48
N ALA A 122 -0.14 9.20 -22.71
CA ALA A 122 -1.57 9.33 -22.51
C ALA A 122 -2.02 10.79 -22.68
N TRP A 123 -3.33 11.01 -22.67
CA TRP A 123 -3.93 12.35 -22.65
C TRP A 123 -4.85 12.49 -21.44
N LEU A 124 -4.82 13.68 -20.83
CA LEU A 124 -5.57 14.01 -19.63
C LEU A 124 -6.59 15.13 -19.88
N GLY A 125 -7.83 14.85 -19.51
CA GLY A 125 -8.95 15.78 -19.51
C GLY A 125 -9.44 16.05 -18.10
N GLU A 126 -10.22 17.11 -17.96
CA GLU A 126 -11.00 17.41 -16.76
C GLU A 126 -12.45 17.66 -17.18
N VAL A 127 -13.39 17.18 -16.38
CA VAL A 127 -14.83 17.25 -16.64
C VAL A 127 -15.58 17.54 -15.33
N PRO A 128 -16.81 18.08 -15.42
CA PRO A 128 -17.68 18.19 -14.25
C PRO A 128 -17.95 16.82 -13.60
N PRO A 129 -18.19 16.78 -12.27
CA PRO A 129 -18.52 15.54 -11.58
C PRO A 129 -19.74 14.83 -12.18
N PRO A 130 -19.69 13.49 -12.37
CA PRO A 130 -20.80 12.72 -12.95
C PRO A 130 -21.99 12.53 -12.00
N THR A 131 -21.79 12.79 -10.71
CA THR A 131 -22.80 12.66 -9.66
C THR A 131 -22.45 13.63 -8.54
N ASP A 132 -23.40 13.87 -7.64
CA ASP A 132 -23.13 14.59 -6.41
C ASP A 132 -22.38 13.68 -5.41
N TYR A 133 -21.26 14.21 -4.91
CA TYR A 133 -20.41 13.56 -3.92
C TYR A 133 -20.59 14.17 -2.51
N GLY A 134 -21.54 15.08 -2.33
CA GLY A 134 -21.83 15.79 -1.08
C GLY A 134 -20.86 16.93 -0.77
N ARG A 135 -19.85 17.14 -1.63
CA ARG A 135 -18.88 18.24 -1.55
C ARG A 135 -18.17 18.43 -2.89
N PRO A 136 -17.50 19.58 -3.11
CA PRO A 136 -16.73 19.81 -4.33
C PRO A 136 -15.64 18.75 -4.55
N VAL A 137 -15.63 18.19 -5.76
CA VAL A 137 -14.58 17.28 -6.25
C VAL A 137 -14.16 17.67 -7.66
N ARG A 138 -12.95 17.30 -8.04
CA ARG A 138 -12.44 17.39 -9.42
C ARG A 138 -12.47 16.02 -10.05
N VAL A 139 -12.84 15.95 -11.33
CA VAL A 139 -12.88 14.69 -12.09
C VAL A 139 -11.95 14.76 -13.27
N PHE A 140 -10.94 13.89 -13.26
CA PHE A 140 -9.96 13.77 -14.32
C PHE A 140 -10.27 12.56 -15.19
N VAL A 141 -10.04 12.69 -16.49
CA VAL A 141 -10.19 11.60 -17.46
C VAL A 141 -8.85 11.33 -18.12
N LYS A 142 -8.42 10.08 -18.14
CA LYS A 142 -7.23 9.63 -18.87
C LYS A 142 -7.67 8.77 -20.03
N ARG A 143 -7.22 9.11 -21.23
CA ARG A 143 -7.25 8.20 -22.39
C ARG A 143 -5.84 7.79 -22.76
N ARG A 144 -5.66 6.52 -23.10
CA ARG A 144 -4.41 5.98 -23.63
C ARG A 144 -4.69 5.10 -24.83
N LEU A 145 -3.77 5.05 -25.78
CA LEU A 145 -3.86 4.12 -26.89
C LEU A 145 -3.34 2.75 -26.44
N LYS A 146 -4.11 1.70 -26.68
CA LYS A 146 -3.70 0.31 -26.44
C LYS A 146 -4.23 -0.56 -27.57
N ASN A 147 -3.33 -1.22 -28.30
CA ASN A 147 -3.64 -2.07 -29.45
C ASN A 147 -4.56 -1.34 -30.47
N GLY A 148 -4.18 -0.11 -30.85
CA GLY A 148 -4.95 0.71 -31.80
C GLY A 148 -6.26 1.30 -31.27
N GLN A 149 -6.69 0.95 -30.04
CA GLN A 149 -7.94 1.43 -29.45
C GLN A 149 -7.70 2.32 -28.23
N PHE A 150 -8.51 3.37 -28.10
CA PHE A 150 -8.48 4.21 -26.91
C PHE A 150 -9.12 3.49 -25.72
N ARG A 151 -8.36 3.39 -24.63
CA ARG A 151 -8.86 2.95 -23.32
C ARG A 151 -9.01 4.17 -22.41
N HIS A 152 -10.18 4.26 -21.80
CA HIS A 152 -10.56 5.37 -20.93
C HIS A 152 -10.57 4.95 -19.47
N SER A 153 -10.16 5.86 -18.61
CA SER A 153 -10.29 5.76 -17.16
C SER A 153 -10.60 7.15 -16.62
N TYR A 154 -11.34 7.21 -15.52
CA TYR A 154 -11.62 8.47 -14.84
C TYR A 154 -11.24 8.38 -13.38
N TYR A 155 -11.02 9.53 -12.78
CA TYR A 155 -10.55 9.66 -11.42
C TYR A 155 -11.23 10.81 -10.71
N VAL A 156 -11.37 10.68 -9.40
CA VAL A 156 -12.03 11.66 -8.53
C VAL A 156 -11.04 12.11 -7.47
N SER A 157 -10.96 13.42 -7.25
CA SER A 157 -10.14 13.99 -6.17
C SER A 157 -10.84 15.12 -5.44
N THR A 158 -10.70 15.17 -4.13
CA THR A 158 -11.07 16.35 -3.32
C THR A 158 -9.94 17.36 -3.18
N LEU A 159 -8.73 17.02 -3.64
CA LEU A 159 -7.57 17.89 -3.52
C LEU A 159 -7.48 18.86 -4.70
N ARG A 160 -6.96 20.05 -4.43
CA ARG A 160 -6.57 21.00 -5.47
C ARG A 160 -5.18 20.62 -5.98
N TRP A 161 -5.02 20.69 -7.30
CA TRP A 161 -3.79 20.30 -7.99
C TRP A 161 -3.38 21.40 -8.95
N PRO A 162 -2.08 21.76 -9.00
CA PRO A 162 -1.57 22.77 -9.92
C PRO A 162 -1.83 22.42 -11.39
N SER A 163 -1.85 21.13 -11.73
CA SER A 163 -2.18 20.67 -13.09
C SER A 163 -2.68 19.22 -13.11
N LYS A 164 -3.29 18.81 -14.24
CA LYS A 164 -3.71 17.41 -14.49
C LYS A 164 -2.54 16.42 -14.38
N ARG A 165 -1.32 16.86 -14.74
CA ARG A 165 -0.10 16.06 -14.68
C ARG A 165 0.34 15.79 -13.24
N HIS A 166 0.33 16.81 -12.38
CA HIS A 166 0.64 16.65 -10.94
C HIS A 166 -0.36 15.73 -10.25
N TYR A 167 -1.65 15.87 -10.57
CA TYR A 167 -2.67 14.95 -10.09
C TYR A 167 -2.34 13.50 -10.45
N LEU A 168 -2.11 13.23 -11.74
CA LEU A 168 -1.90 11.85 -12.18
C LEU A 168 -0.57 11.29 -11.67
N ALA A 169 0.48 12.10 -11.54
CA ALA A 169 1.73 11.68 -10.90
C ALA A 169 1.48 11.21 -9.46
N CYS A 170 0.78 12.00 -8.64
CA CYS A 170 0.45 11.61 -7.27
C CYS A 170 -0.43 10.35 -7.18
N TYR A 171 -1.37 10.19 -8.12
CA TYR A 171 -2.15 8.96 -8.24
C TYR A 171 -1.27 7.77 -8.63
N ASP A 172 -0.41 7.92 -9.63
CA ASP A 172 0.44 6.84 -10.14
C ASP A 172 1.50 6.43 -9.07
N ASP A 173 1.93 7.33 -8.18
CA ASP A 173 2.78 7.04 -7.02
C ASP A 173 2.12 6.06 -6.02
N ARG A 174 0.81 5.84 -6.10
CA ARG A 174 0.14 4.73 -5.38
C ARG A 174 0.74 3.37 -5.77
N GLY A 175 1.28 3.23 -6.98
CA GLY A 175 2.00 2.03 -7.43
C GLY A 175 3.16 1.64 -6.51
N GLY A 176 3.70 2.58 -5.73
CA GLY A 176 4.63 2.31 -4.64
C GLY A 176 4.10 1.28 -3.65
N ALA A 177 2.82 1.25 -3.29
CA ALA A 177 2.30 0.22 -2.38
C ALA A 177 2.41 -1.20 -2.96
N GLU A 178 2.20 -1.37 -4.26
CA GLU A 178 2.33 -2.69 -4.90
C GLU A 178 3.79 -3.14 -4.96
N VAL A 179 4.70 -2.24 -5.30
CA VAL A 179 6.11 -2.54 -5.52
C VAL A 179 6.91 -2.52 -4.21
N GLU A 180 6.79 -1.46 -3.43
CA GLU A 180 7.57 -1.22 -2.19
C GLU A 180 7.08 -2.05 -1.00
N GLN A 181 5.84 -2.53 -1.00
CA GLN A 181 5.33 -3.37 0.09
C GLN A 181 5.01 -4.79 -0.36
N PHE A 182 4.05 -5.00 -1.27
CA PHE A 182 3.64 -6.38 -1.58
C PHE A 182 4.74 -7.22 -2.24
N ARG A 183 5.54 -6.66 -3.17
CA ARG A 183 6.68 -7.38 -3.76
C ARG A 183 7.85 -7.44 -2.79
N SER A 184 8.14 -6.32 -2.11
CA SER A 184 9.21 -6.23 -1.13
C SER A 184 9.05 -7.21 0.03
N ASP A 185 7.84 -7.44 0.54
CA ASP A 185 7.57 -8.40 1.61
C ASP A 185 7.61 -9.84 1.11
N LYS A 186 7.16 -10.08 -0.12
CA LYS A 186 7.27 -11.41 -0.73
C LYS A 186 8.72 -11.81 -0.94
N ASP A 187 9.56 -10.89 -1.43
CA ASP A 187 10.94 -11.17 -1.78
C ASP A 187 11.91 -11.00 -0.60
N GLY A 188 11.66 -10.01 0.27
CA GLY A 188 12.52 -9.62 1.38
C GLY A 188 12.13 -10.24 2.72
N LEU A 189 10.84 -10.42 3.00
CA LEU A 189 10.33 -11.11 4.21
C LEU A 189 9.87 -12.54 3.92
N SER A 190 9.99 -12.99 2.68
CA SER A 190 9.59 -14.34 2.24
C SER A 190 8.12 -14.64 2.55
N LEU A 191 7.24 -13.63 2.47
CA LEU A 191 5.81 -13.78 2.75
C LEU A 191 5.18 -14.92 1.94
N ALA A 192 5.59 -15.08 0.68
CA ALA A 192 5.09 -16.13 -0.22
C ALA A 192 5.66 -17.53 0.08
N ALA A 193 6.80 -17.63 0.76
CA ALA A 193 7.45 -18.91 1.03
C ALA A 193 6.88 -19.63 2.26
N ARG A 194 6.24 -18.89 3.18
CA ARG A 194 5.79 -19.45 4.47
C ARG A 194 4.39 -20.05 4.34
N ARG A 195 4.32 -21.38 4.24
CA ARG A 195 3.07 -22.14 4.07
C ARG A 195 2.49 -22.51 5.44
N LYS A 196 1.32 -21.96 5.78
CA LYS A 196 0.49 -22.42 6.90
C LYS A 196 -0.81 -23.02 6.37
N ARG A 197 -1.27 -24.12 6.98
CA ARG A 197 -2.47 -24.85 6.52
C ARG A 197 -3.78 -24.21 6.99
N SER A 198 -3.81 -23.61 8.18
CA SER A 198 -5.02 -22.97 8.74
C SER A 198 -5.15 -21.49 8.33
N PHE A 199 -6.39 -20.97 8.29
CA PHE A 199 -6.67 -19.55 8.08
C PHE A 199 -6.07 -18.66 9.14
N LEU A 200 -6.30 -18.99 10.41
CA LEU A 200 -5.75 -18.21 11.51
C LEU A 200 -4.22 -18.22 11.51
N GLY A 201 -3.59 -19.34 11.15
CA GLY A 201 -2.13 -19.43 11.03
C GLY A 201 -1.58 -18.54 9.91
N GLN A 202 -2.27 -18.45 8.78
CA GLN A 202 -1.88 -17.53 7.70
C GLN A 202 -2.10 -16.06 8.10
N LYS A 203 -3.22 -15.74 8.75
CA LYS A 203 -3.50 -14.39 9.25
C LYS A 203 -2.45 -13.94 10.27
N GLY A 204 -2.13 -14.77 11.26
CA GLY A 204 -1.08 -14.47 12.24
C GLY A 204 0.28 -14.21 11.58
N TYR A 205 0.61 -14.97 10.53
CA TYR A 205 1.87 -14.76 9.81
C TYR A 205 1.91 -13.44 9.02
N ILE A 206 0.78 -13.01 8.45
CA ILE A 206 0.65 -11.70 7.81
C ILE A 206 0.92 -10.59 8.83
N LEU A 207 0.31 -10.67 10.02
CA LEU A 207 0.51 -9.67 11.07
C LEU A 207 1.96 -9.61 11.57
N LEU A 208 2.63 -10.76 11.72
CA LEU A 208 4.07 -10.79 12.03
C LEU A 208 4.92 -10.17 10.91
N THR A 209 4.51 -10.35 9.66
CA THR A 209 5.17 -9.73 8.51
C THR A 209 4.98 -8.21 8.53
N ASP A 210 3.78 -7.74 8.87
CA ASP A 210 3.49 -6.31 9.02
C ASP A 210 4.36 -5.68 10.12
N LEU A 211 4.48 -6.34 11.28
CA LEU A 211 5.34 -5.88 12.36
C LEU A 211 6.81 -5.78 11.91
N ALA A 212 7.33 -6.83 11.28
CA ALA A 212 8.70 -6.82 10.76
C ALA A 212 8.90 -5.72 9.70
N HIS A 213 7.91 -5.50 8.82
CA HIS A 213 7.94 -4.44 7.83
C HIS A 213 8.04 -3.05 8.49
N ASN A 214 7.21 -2.80 9.51
CA ASN A 214 7.19 -1.51 10.20
C ASN A 214 8.51 -1.24 10.96
N LEU A 215 9.06 -2.25 11.65
CA LEU A 215 10.37 -2.13 12.31
C LEU A 215 11.51 -1.83 11.32
N LEU A 216 11.45 -2.41 10.12
CA LEU A 216 12.40 -2.11 9.04
C LEU A 216 12.19 -0.71 8.44
N GLY A 217 10.94 -0.25 8.39
CA GLY A 217 10.59 1.13 8.02
C GLY A 217 11.19 2.14 9.01
N GLU A 218 11.04 1.87 10.30
CA GLU A 218 11.62 2.68 11.38
C GLU A 218 13.16 2.72 11.29
N LEU A 219 13.81 1.55 11.18
CA LEU A 219 15.26 1.46 10.97
C LEU A 219 15.69 2.29 9.76
N TYR A 220 14.97 2.18 8.65
CA TYR A 220 15.29 2.94 7.45
C TYR A 220 15.26 4.46 7.70
N HIS A 221 14.17 4.95 8.28
CA HIS A 221 13.97 6.39 8.48
C HIS A 221 14.91 6.98 9.54
N HIS A 222 15.18 6.26 10.63
CA HIS A 222 16.01 6.76 11.72
C HIS A 222 17.51 6.57 11.47
N ALA A 223 17.91 5.48 10.81
CA ALA A 223 19.32 5.10 10.70
C ALA A 223 19.91 5.26 9.30
N LEU A 224 19.13 4.99 8.23
CA LEU A 224 19.70 4.79 6.89
C LEU A 224 19.55 6.00 5.97
N VAL A 225 18.58 6.88 6.20
CA VAL A 225 18.41 8.12 5.40
C VAL A 225 19.64 9.03 5.55
N GLY A 226 20.18 9.52 4.42
CA GLY A 226 21.40 10.31 4.36
C GLY A 226 22.70 9.49 4.36
N THR A 227 22.60 8.16 4.38
CA THR A 227 23.77 7.27 4.34
C THR A 227 23.89 6.59 2.98
N ARG A 228 24.99 5.87 2.73
CA ARG A 228 25.13 5.05 1.51
C ARG A 228 24.09 3.91 1.40
N PHE A 229 23.36 3.62 2.49
CA PHE A 229 22.29 2.62 2.52
C PHE A 229 20.90 3.18 2.21
N GLU A 230 20.76 4.49 1.95
CA GLU A 230 19.45 5.12 1.68
C GLU A 230 18.72 4.49 0.48
N THR A 231 19.45 3.94 -0.48
CA THR A 231 18.86 3.26 -1.65
C THR A 231 18.54 1.79 -1.40
N TYR A 232 18.81 1.26 -0.21
CA TYR A 232 18.55 -0.15 0.08
C TYR A 232 17.05 -0.37 0.29
N GLY A 233 16.47 -1.21 -0.57
CA GLY A 233 15.15 -1.78 -0.35
C GLY A 233 15.18 -2.88 0.72
N LEU A 234 14.00 -3.28 1.19
CA LEU A 234 13.81 -4.21 2.30
C LEU A 234 14.66 -5.48 2.17
N LYS A 235 14.69 -6.12 0.99
CA LYS A 235 15.50 -7.31 0.73
C LYS A 235 16.99 -7.10 1.00
N ARG A 236 17.55 -5.94 0.61
CA ARG A 236 18.96 -5.62 0.86
C ARG A 236 19.21 -5.25 2.30
N ILE A 237 18.28 -4.57 2.98
CA ILE A 237 18.39 -4.31 4.42
C ILE A 237 18.50 -5.64 5.18
N VAL A 238 17.59 -6.58 4.92
CA VAL A 238 17.61 -7.90 5.59
C VAL A 238 18.89 -8.68 5.25
N ARG A 239 19.20 -8.85 3.96
CA ARG A 239 20.30 -9.72 3.51
C ARG A 239 21.69 -9.11 3.71
N ASP A 240 21.86 -7.81 3.45
CA ASP A 240 23.18 -7.16 3.38
C ASP A 240 23.55 -6.45 4.70
N LEU A 241 22.58 -6.14 5.57
CA LEU A 241 22.80 -5.41 6.82
C LEU A 241 22.43 -6.26 8.04
N LEU A 242 21.18 -6.74 8.15
CA LEU A 242 20.71 -7.44 9.35
C LEU A 242 21.17 -8.91 9.45
N ALA A 243 21.64 -9.49 8.35
CA ALA A 243 22.25 -10.82 8.34
C ALA A 243 23.77 -10.80 8.57
N ILE A 244 24.36 -9.63 8.87
CA ILE A 244 25.78 -9.55 9.23
C ILE A 244 25.99 -10.31 10.55
N PRO A 245 26.87 -11.31 10.60
CA PRO A 245 27.16 -12.02 11.85
C PRO A 245 27.69 -11.06 12.91
N GLY A 246 27.26 -11.25 14.15
CA GLY A 246 27.58 -10.35 15.24
C GLY A 246 27.10 -10.86 16.59
N ARG A 247 27.32 -10.05 17.63
CA ARG A 247 26.82 -10.29 18.99
C ARG A 247 26.08 -9.06 19.50
N LEU A 248 24.99 -9.31 20.21
CA LEU A 248 24.25 -8.29 20.94
C LEU A 248 24.51 -8.54 22.43
N VAL A 249 24.96 -7.52 23.16
CA VAL A 249 25.21 -7.59 24.59
C VAL A 249 24.15 -6.76 25.30
N PHE A 250 23.47 -7.40 26.25
CA PHE A 250 22.42 -6.81 27.05
C PHE A 250 22.83 -6.77 28.51
N GLU A 251 22.52 -5.67 29.18
CA GLU A 251 22.65 -5.50 30.63
C GLU A 251 21.30 -5.00 31.15
N GLN A 252 20.72 -5.68 32.16
CA GLN A 252 19.41 -5.33 32.73
C GLN A 252 18.33 -5.13 31.64
N ASP A 253 18.25 -6.06 30.68
CA ASP A 253 17.35 -6.04 29.51
C ASP A 253 17.53 -4.85 28.55
N ARG A 254 18.58 -4.04 28.73
CA ARG A 254 18.95 -2.94 27.83
C ARG A 254 20.09 -3.36 26.92
N LEU A 255 19.95 -3.09 25.61
CA LEU A 255 21.03 -3.26 24.66
C LEU A 255 22.14 -2.23 24.95
N VAL A 256 23.33 -2.72 25.31
CA VAL A 256 24.49 -1.86 25.64
C VAL A 256 25.60 -1.93 24.60
N ARG A 257 25.69 -3.02 23.84
CA ARG A 257 26.74 -3.18 22.81
C ARG A 257 26.26 -4.01 21.63
N VAL A 258 26.65 -3.58 20.43
CA VAL A 258 26.50 -4.35 19.19
C VAL A 258 27.88 -4.59 18.60
N GLU A 259 28.24 -5.85 18.42
CA GLU A 259 29.48 -6.27 17.78
C GLU A 259 29.15 -6.84 16.41
N LEU A 260 29.75 -6.27 15.35
CA LEU A 260 29.58 -6.75 13.98
C LEU A 260 30.88 -7.40 13.50
N LEU A 261 30.77 -8.46 12.70
CA LEU A 261 31.92 -9.12 12.08
C LEU A 261 32.68 -8.11 11.19
N SER A 262 33.87 -7.73 11.62
CA SER A 262 34.69 -6.68 10.99
C SER A 262 35.10 -6.96 9.54
N LEU A 263 35.13 -8.24 9.13
CA LEU A 263 35.41 -8.67 7.77
C LEU A 263 34.27 -8.34 6.79
N ASN A 264 33.06 -8.03 7.28
CA ASN A 264 31.97 -7.65 6.41
C ASN A 264 32.15 -6.22 5.89
N GLN A 265 32.05 -6.03 4.57
CA GLN A 265 32.21 -4.74 3.90
C GLN A 265 31.24 -3.64 4.39
N ASN A 266 30.11 -4.00 5.01
CA ASN A 266 29.12 -3.04 5.52
C ASN A 266 29.25 -2.81 7.04
N ALA A 267 30.12 -3.53 7.76
CA ALA A 267 30.13 -3.51 9.23
C ALA A 267 30.40 -2.12 9.81
N LYS A 268 31.41 -1.41 9.30
CA LYS A 268 31.78 -0.07 9.80
C LYS A 268 30.65 0.95 9.61
N ASP A 269 30.09 1.01 8.41
CA ASP A 269 29.01 1.96 8.12
C ASP A 269 27.72 1.59 8.85
N LEU A 270 27.43 0.29 8.98
CA LEU A 270 26.25 -0.18 9.73
C LEU A 270 26.39 0.15 11.23
N ALA A 271 27.58 0.03 11.81
CA ALA A 271 27.80 0.42 13.20
C ALA A 271 27.42 1.88 13.45
N ILE A 272 27.83 2.81 12.57
CA ILE A 272 27.45 4.23 12.64
C ILE A 272 25.92 4.39 12.55
N CYS A 273 25.26 3.65 11.65
CA CYS A 273 23.81 3.70 11.50
C CYS A 273 23.10 3.20 12.77
N LEU A 274 23.57 2.10 13.37
CA LEU A 274 22.98 1.52 14.58
C LEU A 274 23.20 2.41 15.81
N GLU A 275 24.34 3.06 15.92
CA GLU A 275 24.59 4.06 16.97
C GLU A 275 23.59 5.22 16.88
N ARG A 276 23.36 5.74 15.67
CA ARG A 276 22.33 6.75 15.41
C ARG A 276 20.93 6.25 15.79
N PHE A 277 20.60 5.01 15.43
CA PHE A 277 19.31 4.40 15.75
C PHE A 277 19.08 4.29 17.27
N CYS A 278 20.07 3.80 18.01
CA CYS A 278 19.98 3.60 19.46
C CYS A 278 19.99 4.91 20.26
N SER A 279 20.59 5.97 19.71
CA SER A 279 20.73 7.26 20.40
C SER A 279 19.48 8.16 20.26
N GLY A 280 18.47 7.73 19.50
CA GLY A 280 17.18 8.43 19.37
C GLY A 280 17.08 9.43 18.21
N GLY A 281 18.11 9.52 17.35
CA GLY A 281 18.11 10.42 16.18
C GLY A 281 18.37 11.89 16.50
#